data_AF-A0A0U2YP88-F1
#
_entry.id   AF-A0A0U2YP88-F1
#
_cell.length_a   1.000
_cell.length_b   1.000
_cell.length_c   1.000
_cell.angle_alpha   90.00
_cell.angle_beta   90.00
_cell.angle_gamma   90.00
#
_symmetry.space_group_name_H-M   'P 1'
#
loop_
_entity.id
_entity.type
_entity.pdbx_description
1 polymer ?
#
loop_
_entity_poly.entity_id
_entity_poly.type
_entity_poly.pdbx_seq_one_letter_code
_entity_poly.pdbx_strand_id
1 'polypeptide(L)'
;MAKEDRGFASMDRGKQKEIASRGGKAAHQKGTAHEWTSEEARQAGRKGGMASHRRKQEAGEPVSEVATEQNDTAPAADHAVSIAAVDETR
;
A
#
# COMPACT_ATOMS: atom_id res chain seq x y z
N MET A 1 1.28 35.93 21.59
CA MET A 1 0.10 35.02 21.60
C MET A 1 0.38 33.95 20.57
N ALA A 2 0.54 32.69 20.98
CA ALA A 2 0.75 31.59 20.03
C ALA A 2 -0.48 31.46 19.14
N LYS A 3 -0.27 31.44 17.83
CA LYS A 3 -1.32 31.21 16.85
C LYS A 3 -1.71 29.74 17.00
N GLU A 4 -2.81 29.47 17.68
CA GLU A 4 -3.38 28.13 17.75
C GLU A 4 -3.48 27.58 16.33
N ASP A 5 -2.92 26.39 16.09
CA ASP A 5 -2.97 25.68 14.82
C ASP A 5 -4.41 25.27 14.52
N ARG A 6 -5.19 26.24 14.05
CA ARG A 6 -6.60 26.12 13.69
C ARG A 6 -6.70 25.90 12.20
N GLY A 7 -7.53 24.94 11.80
CA GLY A 7 -7.85 24.69 10.41
C GLY A 7 -7.86 23.21 10.07
N PHE A 8 -8.34 22.90 8.86
CA PHE A 8 -8.45 21.52 8.39
C PHE A 8 -7.09 20.81 8.34
N ALA A 9 -6.04 21.53 7.94
CA ALA A 9 -4.68 21.00 7.84
C ALA A 9 -4.05 20.65 9.22
N SER A 10 -4.44 21.38 10.26
CA SER A 10 -3.92 21.20 11.63
C SER A 10 -4.67 20.14 12.44
N MET A 11 -5.80 19.62 11.94
CA MET A 11 -6.55 18.54 12.61
C MET A 11 -5.83 17.19 12.50
N ASP A 12 -6.19 16.23 13.36
CA ASP A 12 -5.77 14.84 13.22
C ASP A 12 -6.16 14.23 11.85
N ARG A 13 -5.32 13.33 11.34
CA ARG A 13 -5.49 12.69 10.02
C ARG A 13 -6.77 11.84 9.93
N GLY A 14 -7.15 11.16 11.01
CA GLY A 14 -8.40 10.40 11.09
C GLY A 14 -9.60 11.33 10.96
N LYS A 15 -9.58 12.44 11.70
CA LYS A 15 -10.62 13.47 11.65
C LYS A 15 -10.70 14.16 10.29
N GLN A 16 -9.56 14.49 9.66
CA GLN A 16 -9.52 15.03 8.30
C GLN A 16 -10.17 14.07 7.31
N LYS A 17 -9.83 12.78 7.35
CA LYS A 17 -10.39 11.76 6.47
C LYS A 17 -11.88 11.60 6.66
N GLU A 18 -12.35 11.60 7.90
CA GLU A 18 -13.78 11.50 8.19
C GLU A 18 -14.54 12.71 7.64
N ILE A 19 -14.07 13.93 7.90
CA ILE A 19 -14.70 15.16 7.40
C ILE A 19 -14.67 15.18 5.87
N ALA A 20 -13.55 14.82 5.23
CA ALA A 20 -13.46 14.73 3.76
C ALA A 20 -14.45 13.71 3.19
N SER A 21 -14.54 12.52 3.80
CA SER A 21 -15.47 11.47 3.39
C SER A 21 -16.93 11.92 3.52
N ARG A 22 -17.27 12.58 4.64
CA ARG A 22 -18.60 13.13 4.87
C ARG A 22 -18.95 14.25 3.91
N GLY A 23 -18.01 15.15 3.60
CA GLY A 23 -18.20 16.24 2.65
C GLY A 23 -18.50 15.73 1.23
N GLY A 24 -17.75 14.73 0.75
CA GLY A 24 -18.01 14.10 -0.54
C GLY A 24 -19.39 13.43 -0.62
N LYS A 25 -19.76 12.65 0.41
CA LYS A 25 -21.07 12.00 0.49
C LYS A 25 -22.22 13.01 0.53
N ALA A 26 -22.07 14.07 1.32
CA ALA A 26 -23.09 15.12 1.45
C ALA A 26 -23.31 15.86 0.13
N ALA A 27 -22.26 16.11 -0.67
CA ALA A 27 -22.38 16.78 -1.97
C ALA A 27 -23.20 15.96 -2.98
N HIS A 28 -23.00 14.63 -3.00
CA HIS A 28 -23.81 13.70 -3.79
C HIS A 28 -25.25 13.64 -3.26
N GLN A 29 -25.45 13.47 -1.95
CA GLN A 29 -26.79 13.44 -1.36
C GLN A 29 -27.59 14.72 -1.62
N LYS A 30 -26.92 15.89 -1.65
CA LYS A 30 -27.54 17.18 -1.92
C LYS A 30 -27.79 17.43 -3.41
N GLY A 31 -27.32 16.56 -4.32
CA GLY A 31 -27.44 16.74 -5.77
C GLY A 31 -26.68 17.94 -6.31
N THR A 32 -25.71 18.47 -5.57
CA THR A 32 -24.83 19.55 -6.05
C THR A 32 -23.66 18.99 -6.85
N ALA A 33 -23.30 17.72 -6.61
CA ALA A 33 -22.30 17.02 -7.39
C ALA A 33 -22.90 16.43 -8.68
N HIS A 34 -22.05 16.20 -9.68
CA HIS A 34 -22.40 15.39 -10.85
C HIS A 34 -22.87 14.01 -10.39
N GLU A 35 -23.99 13.54 -10.93
CA GLU A 35 -24.50 12.20 -10.69
C GLU A 35 -23.88 11.25 -11.70
N TRP A 36 -23.20 10.24 -11.19
CA TRP A 36 -22.48 9.32 -12.02
C TRP A 36 -23.38 8.15 -12.38
N THR A 37 -23.55 7.92 -13.68
CA THR A 37 -24.11 6.64 -14.11
C THR A 37 -23.14 5.51 -13.78
N SER A 38 -23.67 4.31 -13.54
CA SER A 38 -22.84 3.15 -13.19
C SER A 38 -21.78 2.84 -14.25
N GLU A 39 -22.08 3.11 -15.52
CA GLU A 39 -21.15 2.93 -16.63
C GLU A 39 -20.05 4.00 -16.65
N GLU A 40 -20.41 5.26 -16.47
CA GLU A 40 -19.47 6.39 -16.38
C GLU A 40 -18.50 6.26 -15.20
N ALA A 41 -19.00 5.81 -14.04
CA ALA A 41 -18.18 5.51 -12.85
C ALA A 41 -17.10 4.49 -13.13
N ARG A 42 -17.47 3.40 -13.83
CA ARG A 42 -16.50 2.38 -14.24
C ARG A 42 -15.51 2.93 -15.24
N GLN A 43 -15.95 3.71 -16.23
CA GLN A 43 -15.05 4.28 -17.23
C GLN A 43 -14.01 5.22 -16.62
N ALA A 44 -14.42 6.18 -15.78
CA ALA A 44 -13.45 7.08 -15.16
C ALA A 44 -12.60 6.37 -14.11
N GLY A 45 -13.14 5.39 -13.37
CA GLY A 45 -12.37 4.52 -12.49
C GLY A 45 -11.26 3.78 -13.24
N ARG A 46 -11.58 3.17 -14.40
CA ARG A 46 -10.59 2.53 -15.29
C ARG A 46 -9.54 3.54 -15.75
N LYS A 47 -9.95 4.72 -16.22
CA LYS A 47 -9.03 5.79 -16.67
C LYS A 47 -8.08 6.25 -15.55
N GLY A 48 -8.59 6.45 -14.33
CA GLY A 48 -7.80 6.83 -13.17
C GLY A 48 -6.83 5.73 -12.72
N GLY A 49 -7.27 4.46 -12.77
CA GLY A 49 -6.43 3.30 -12.50
C GLY A 49 -5.27 3.19 -13.48
N MET A 50 -5.54 3.35 -14.79
CA MET A 50 -4.51 3.37 -15.84
C MET A 50 -3.51 4.50 -15.65
N ALA A 51 -3.97 5.71 -15.32
CA ALA A 51 -3.08 6.86 -15.06
C ALA A 51 -2.18 6.63 -13.82
N SER A 52 -2.72 6.01 -12.78
CA SER A 52 -1.98 5.69 -11.56
C SER A 52 -0.93 4.60 -11.79
N HIS A 53 -1.27 3.60 -12.61
CA HIS A 53 -0.34 2.53 -12.98
C HIS A 53 0.78 3.04 -13.88
N ARG A 54 0.48 3.90 -14.85
CA ARG A 54 1.50 4.53 -15.71
C ARG A 54 2.48 5.36 -14.88
N ARG A 55 1.99 6.17 -13.95
CA ARG A 55 2.86 6.92 -13.01
C ARG A 55 3.76 5.98 -12.20
N LYS A 56 3.26 4.81 -11.77
CA LYS A 56 4.07 3.84 -11.03
C LYS A 56 5.16 3.19 -11.88
N GLN A 57 4.94 3.04 -13.19
CA GLN A 57 5.95 2.55 -14.13
C GLN A 57 6.97 3.62 -14.51
N GLU A 58 6.58 4.89 -14.54
CA GLU A 58 7.48 6.02 -14.81
C GLU A 58 8.26 6.45 -13.54
N ALA A 59 7.74 6.15 -12.34
CA ALA A 59 8.35 6.48 -11.06
C ALA A 59 9.15 5.33 -10.41
N GLY A 60 9.36 4.21 -11.10
CA GLY A 60 10.40 3.22 -10.79
C GLY A 60 10.97 2.74 -12.13
N GLU A 61 12.23 2.96 -12.49
CA GLU A 61 13.51 2.70 -11.80
C GLU A 61 14.66 3.35 -12.63
N PRO A 62 15.94 3.53 -12.17
CA PRO A 62 16.84 2.41 -11.79
C PRO A 62 18.03 2.69 -10.84
N VAL A 63 18.15 1.95 -9.73
CA VAL A 63 19.43 1.66 -9.04
C VAL A 63 19.27 0.29 -8.33
N SER A 64 20.16 -0.70 -8.38
CA SER A 64 21.57 -0.76 -8.77
C SER A 64 21.91 -2.17 -9.20
N GLU A 65 22.60 -2.26 -10.32
CA GLU A 65 23.47 -3.37 -10.71
C GLU A 65 24.50 -3.60 -9.59
N VAL A 66 24.38 -4.69 -8.84
CA VAL A 66 25.48 -5.26 -8.06
C VAL A 66 25.71 -6.67 -8.56
N ALA A 67 26.82 -6.83 -9.27
CA ALA A 67 27.41 -8.11 -9.57
C ALA A 67 27.65 -8.86 -8.26
N THR A 68 26.87 -9.89 -7.96
CA THR A 68 27.30 -10.95 -7.06
C THR A 68 27.81 -12.10 -7.90
N GLU A 69 29.13 -12.09 -7.96
CA GLU A 69 30.09 -13.11 -8.31
C GLU A 69 29.59 -14.56 -8.12
N GLN A 70 30.06 -15.39 -9.06
CA GLN A 70 29.86 -16.82 -9.16
C GLN A 70 30.17 -17.55 -7.84
N ASN A 71 29.27 -18.40 -7.40
CA ASN A 71 29.61 -19.53 -6.54
C ASN A 71 28.88 -20.76 -7.06
N ASP A 72 29.57 -21.47 -7.96
CA ASP A 72 29.28 -22.87 -8.26
C ASP A 72 29.47 -23.69 -6.98
N THR A 73 28.38 -24.10 -6.33
CA THR A 73 28.42 -25.26 -5.42
C THR A 73 27.10 -26.01 -5.55
N ALA A 74 27.23 -27.23 -6.08
CA ALA A 74 26.19 -28.21 -6.34
C ALA A 74 25.46 -28.67 -5.04
N PRO A 75 24.31 -29.38 -5.17
CA PRO A 75 23.21 -29.26 -4.21
C PRO A 75 23.21 -30.27 -3.07
N ALA A 76 22.56 -29.84 -1.98
CA ALA A 76 21.76 -30.60 -1.03
C ALA A 76 22.40 -31.83 -0.35
N ALA A 77 22.84 -31.63 0.90
CA ALA A 77 22.95 -32.71 1.88
C ALA A 77 21.99 -32.44 3.06
N ASP A 78 21.08 -33.38 3.18
CA ASP A 78 20.12 -33.70 4.24
C ASP A 78 20.63 -33.36 5.66
N HIS A 79 19.92 -32.49 6.38
CA HIS A 79 20.23 -32.17 7.78
C HIS A 79 19.30 -32.97 8.70
N ALA A 80 19.60 -34.26 8.85
CA ALA A 80 18.95 -35.12 9.83
C ALA A 80 19.28 -34.64 11.25
N VAL A 81 18.28 -34.15 11.97
CA VAL A 81 18.39 -33.83 13.40
C VAL A 81 18.34 -35.13 14.21
N SER A 82 19.47 -35.54 14.76
CA SER A 82 19.57 -36.62 15.75
C SER A 82 19.06 -36.12 17.10
N ILE A 83 17.85 -36.53 17.46
CA ILE A 83 17.33 -36.44 18.84
C ILE A 83 18.02 -37.50 19.69
N ALA A 84 18.84 -37.05 20.65
CA ALA A 84 19.47 -37.90 21.65
C ALA A 84 18.41 -38.49 22.59
N ALA A 85 18.27 -39.82 22.59
CA ALA A 85 17.58 -40.54 23.65
C ALA A 85 18.53 -40.67 24.85
N VAL A 86 18.23 -39.96 25.93
CA VAL A 86 18.80 -40.22 27.25
C VAL A 86 17.82 -41.18 27.92
N ASP A 87 18.18 -42.46 28.03
CA ASP A 87 17.47 -43.39 28.92
C ASP A 87 18.46 -43.98 29.91
N GLU A 88 18.34 -43.44 31.11
CA GLU A 88 18.83 -43.90 32.39
C GLU A 88 18.07 -45.19 32.75
N THR A 89 18.75 -46.29 33.10
CA THR A 89 18.43 -47.19 34.23
C THR A 89 19.31 -48.46 34.20
N ARG A 90 20.02 -48.66 35.33
CA ARG A 90 20.63 -49.90 35.89
C ARG A 90 22.12 -50.12 35.75
#